data_AF-A0A8S3EC21-F1
#
_entry.id   AF-A0A8S3EC21-F1
#
_cell.length_a   1.000
_cell.length_b   1.000
_cell.length_c   1.000
_cell.angle_alpha   90.00
_cell.angle_beta   90.00
_cell.angle_gamma   90.00
#
_symmetry.space_group_name_H-M   'P 1'
#
loop_
_entity.id
_entity.type
_entity.pdbx_description
1 polymer ?
#
loop_
_entity_poly.entity_id
_entity_poly.type
_entity_poly.pdbx_seq_one_letter_code
_entity_poly.pdbx_strand_id
1 'polypeptide(L)' 'MALNTSSISRLMHGNIDDLPLVLQVLDIHQLNGDVNGVFWARLKLSDGKNDYRGFVIDISLLNSLNVDIFAIVVLRNSSC' A
#
# COMPACT_ATOMS: atom_id res chain seq x y z
N MET A 1 8.29 -7.76 14.08
CA MET A 1 8.07 -8.23 12.69
C MET A 1 9.09 -7.54 11.79
N ALA A 2 9.80 -8.29 10.95
CA ALA A 2 10.77 -7.73 10.01
C ALA A 2 10.05 -7.38 8.69
N LEU A 3 10.33 -6.21 8.13
CA LEU A 3 9.87 -5.82 6.79
C LEU A 3 10.55 -6.68 5.73
N ASN A 4 9.84 -7.00 4.65
CA ASN A 4 10.40 -7.75 3.54
C ASN A 4 11.25 -6.79 2.69
N THR A 5 12.52 -6.64 3.05
CA THR A 5 13.45 -5.70 2.41
C THR A 5 13.55 -5.95 0.90
N SER A 6 13.53 -4.87 0.10
CA SER A 6 13.59 -4.90 -1.39
C SER A 6 12.32 -5.39 -2.10
N SER A 7 11.18 -5.50 -1.40
CA SER A 7 9.88 -5.82 -2.00
C SER A 7 9.39 -4.75 -2.98
N ILE A 8 9.61 -3.47 -2.69
CA ILE A 8 9.22 -2.38 -3.60
C ILE A 8 10.11 -2.39 -4.85
N SER A 9 11.41 -2.65 -4.70
CA SER A 9 12.30 -2.75 -5.86
C SER A 9 11.85 -3.88 -6.81
N ARG A 10 11.49 -5.04 -6.27
CA ARG A 10 10.93 -6.16 -7.07
C ARG A 10 9.63 -5.78 -7.79
N LEU A 11 8.72 -5.11 -7.09
CA LEU A 11 7.48 -4.58 -7.68
C LEU A 11 7.76 -3.68 -8.88
N MET A 12 8.69 -2.73 -8.74
CA MET A 12 9.00 -1.75 -9.79
C MET A 12 9.72 -2.36 -11.00
N HIS A 13 10.42 -3.49 -10.83
CA HIS A 13 11.08 -4.21 -11.93
C HIS A 13 10.17 -5.26 -12.60
N GLY A 14 8.89 -5.33 -12.22
CA GLY A 14 7.94 -6.29 -12.79
C GLY A 14 8.19 -7.75 -12.39
N ASN A 15 9.11 -8.00 -11.45
CA ASN A 15 9.39 -9.32 -10.91
C ASN A 15 8.53 -9.55 -9.66
N ILE A 16 7.22 -9.55 -9.87
CA ILE A 16 6.23 -9.82 -8.83
C ILE A 16 5.98 -11.32 -8.86
N ASP A 17 6.91 -12.09 -8.29
CA ASP A 17 6.57 -13.45 -7.87
C ASP A 17 5.29 -13.38 -7.00
N ASP A 18 4.52 -14.46 -6.88
CA ASP A 18 3.31 -14.58 -6.01
C ASP A 18 3.57 -14.33 -4.51
N LEU A 19 4.75 -13.80 -4.16
CA LEU A 19 5.17 -13.46 -2.83
C LEU A 19 4.41 -12.24 -2.30
N PRO A 20 3.82 -12.36 -1.09
CA PRO A 20 3.19 -11.22 -0.43
C PRO A 20 4.21 -10.11 -0.14
N LEU A 21 3.87 -8.87 -0.51
CA LEU A 21 4.67 -7.68 -0.20
C LEU A 21 4.26 -7.15 1.17
N VAL A 22 5.16 -7.27 2.15
CA VAL A 22 4.93 -6.77 3.52
C VAL A 22 5.54 -5.38 3.64
N LEU A 23 4.70 -4.36 3.76
CA LEU A 23 5.07 -2.95 3.72
C LEU A 23 4.52 -2.20 4.93
N GLN A 24 5.23 -1.18 5.40
CA GLN A 24 4.77 -0.25 6.43
C GLN A 24 4.14 0.98 5.79
N VAL A 25 3.00 1.42 6.31
CA VAL A 25 2.41 2.72 5.97
C VAL A 25 3.19 3.83 6.65
N LEU A 26 3.77 4.74 5.89
CA LEU A 26 4.49 5.90 6.40
C LEU A 26 3.64 7.17 6.41
N ASP A 27 2.68 7.27 5.49
CA ASP A 27 1.84 8.45 5.33
C ASP A 27 0.56 8.09 4.57
N ILE A 28 -0.52 8.83 4.82
CA ILE A 28 -1.83 8.67 4.19
C ILE A 28 -2.30 10.03 3.72
N HIS A 29 -2.41 10.21 2.40
CA HIS A 29 -2.84 11.46 1.80
C HIS A 29 -4.20 11.30 1.13
N GLN A 30 -5.23 11.94 1.66
CA GLN A 30 -6.53 11.98 1.02
C GLN A 30 -6.45 12.71 -0.33
N LEU A 31 -6.97 12.09 -1.38
CA LEU A 31 -7.02 12.68 -2.70
C LEU A 31 -8.27 13.56 -2.80
N ASN A 32 -8.11 14.77 -3.31
CA ASN A 32 -9.22 15.66 -3.60
C ASN A 32 -9.97 15.15 -4.82
N GLY A 33 -11.22 14.77 -4.64
CA GLY A 33 -12.07 14.28 -5.73
C GLY A 33 -12.96 13.17 -5.23
N ASP A 34 -14.26 13.42 -5.35
CA ASP A 34 -15.25 12.37 -5.27
C ASP A 34 -15.43 11.75 -6.67
N VAL A 35 -15.31 10.43 -6.76
CA VAL A 35 -15.69 9.68 -7.97
C VAL A 35 -16.87 8.79 -7.57
N ASN A 36 -18.07 9.21 -7.95
CA ASN A 36 -19.32 8.47 -7.68
C ASN A 36 -19.63 8.22 -6.18
N GLY A 37 -19.34 9.16 -5.29
CA GLY A 37 -19.50 9.02 -3.84
C GLY A 37 -18.34 8.32 -3.12
N VAL A 38 -17.26 7.97 -3.84
CA VAL A 38 -16.09 7.27 -3.30
C VAL A 38 -14.93 8.23 -3.11
N PHE A 39 -14.44 8.32 -1.87
CA PHE A 39 -13.23 9.07 -1.52
C PHE A 39 -12.01 8.16 -1.56
N TRP A 40 -10.92 8.67 -2.12
CA TRP A 40 -9.68 7.90 -2.30
C TRP A 40 -8.55 8.49 -1.46
N ALA A 41 -7.67 7.63 -0.97
CA ALA A 41 -6.42 8.02 -0.33
C ALA A 41 -5.23 7.37 -1.03
N ARG A 42 -4.12 8.10 -1.07
CA ARG A 42 -2.82 7.61 -1.51
C ARG A 42 -1.96 7.30 -0.31
N LEU A 43 -1.41 6.08 -0.26
CA LEU A 43 -0.50 5.64 0.77
C LEU A 43 0.95 5.87 0.34
N LYS A 44 1.78 6.35 1.28
CA LYS A 44 3.23 6.18 1.23
C LYS A 44 3.55 4.89 1.97
N LEU A 45 4.13 3.92 1.26
CA LEU A 45 4.49 2.61 1.80
C LEU A 45 6.01 2.47 1.84
N SER A 46 6.55 1.69 2.77
CA SER A 46 7.97 1.39 2.87
C SER A 46 8.22 -0.10 3.09
N ASP A 47 9.22 -0.64 2.42
CA ASP A 47 9.72 -2.00 2.64
C ASP A 47 10.90 -2.04 3.64
N GLY A 48 11.20 -0.91 4.29
CA GLY A 48 12.33 -0.73 5.19
C GLY A 48 13.63 -0.32 4.50
N LYS A 49 13.67 -0.33 3.16
CA LYS A 49 14.81 0.12 2.35
C LYS A 49 14.41 1.16 1.28
N ASN A 50 13.24 0.98 0.69
CA ASN A 50 12.68 1.84 -0.35
C ASN A 50 11.31 2.33 0.09
N ASP A 51 10.97 3.54 -0.35
CA ASP A 51 9.65 4.13 -0.18
C ASP A 51 8.90 4.12 -1.52
N TYR A 52 7.59 3.88 -1.48
CA TYR A 52 6.70 3.87 -2.63
C TYR A 52 5.49 4.76 -2.38
N ARG A 53 5.15 5.63 -3.35
CA ARG A 53 4.07 6.63 -3.28
C ARG A 53 3.09 6.48 -4.45
N GLY A 54 2.59 5.27 -4.68
CA GLY A 54 1.66 4.99 -5.80
C GLY A 54 0.43 4.18 -5.42
N PHE A 55 0.31 3.70 -4.19
CA PHE A 55 -0.81 2.86 -3.80
C PHE A 55 -2.03 3.73 -3.47
N VAL A 56 -3.12 3.55 -4.23
CA VAL A 56 -4.39 4.28 -4.03
C VAL A 56 -5.45 3.30 -3.56
N ILE A 57 -6.18 3.68 -2.52
CA ILE A 57 -7.20 2.86 -1.87
C ILE A 57 -8.43 3.71 -1.53
N ASP A 58 -9.60 3.10 -1.55
CA ASP A 58 -10.83 3.69 -1.02
C ASP A 58 -10.67 3.95 0.48
N ILE A 59 -10.99 5.17 0.93
CA ILE A 59 -10.92 5.56 2.34
C ILE A 59 -11.87 4.75 3.20
N SER A 60 -13.03 4.37 2.66
CA SER A 60 -14.00 3.51 3.35
C SER A 60 -13.40 2.14 3.64
N LEU A 61 -12.65 1.59 2.69
CA LEU A 61 -11.92 0.33 2.88
C LEU A 61 -10.75 0.50 3.86
N LEU A 62 -10.00 1.60 3.75
CA LEU A 62 -8.91 1.93 4.68
C LEU A 62 -9.40 1.97 6.14
N ASN A 63 -10.52 2.65 6.38
CA ASN A 63 -11.16 2.76 7.69
C ASN A 63 -11.72 1.41 8.17
N SER A 64 -12.34 0.64 7.28
CA SER A 64 -12.87 -0.70 7.59
C SER A 64 -11.76 -1.68 8.01
N LEU A 65 -10.59 -1.56 7.38
CA LEU A 65 -9.40 -2.36 7.70
C LEU A 65 -8.58 -1.80 8.87
N ASN A 66 -8.98 -0.65 9.44
CA ASN A 66 -8.29 0.04 10.53
C ASN A 66 -6.79 0.27 10.21
N VAL A 67 -6.51 0.71 8.99
CA VAL A 67 -5.14 0.97 8.50
C VAL A 67 -4.74 2.41 8.80
N ASP A 68 -3.84 2.57 9.77
CA ASP A 68 -3.27 3.86 10.18
C ASP A 68 -1.79 4.01 9.78
N ILE A 69 -1.22 5.18 10.03
CA ILE A 69 0.23 5.41 9.92
C ILE A 69 0.97 4.42 10.85
N PHE A 70 2.06 3.85 10.33
CA PHE A 70 2.86 2.76 10.89
C PHE A 70 2.23 1.37 10.86
N ALA A 71 0.99 1.22 10.35
CA ALA A 71 0.41 -0.11 10.13
C ALA A 71 1.27 -0.92 9.15
N ILE A 72 1.34 -2.23 9.40
CA ILE A 72 1.96 -3.18 8.48
C ILE A 72 0.87 -3.77 7.60
N VAL A 73 0.98 -3.55 6.29
CA VAL A 73 0.06 -4.06 5.27
C VAL A 73 0.73 -5.16 4.46
N VAL A 74 -0.06 -6.13 4.04
CA VAL A 74 0.39 -7.24 3.19
C VAL A 74 -0.35 -7.16 1.87
N LEU A 75 0.34 -6.74 0.81
CA LEU A 75 -0.22 -6.73 -0.54
C LEU A 75 -0.02 -8.12 -1.16
N ARG A 76 -1.12 -8.73 -1.60
CA ARG A 76 -1.10 -10.00 -2.33
C ARG A 76 -1.62 -9.75 -3.73
N ASN A 77 -0.94 -10.32 -4.72
CA ASN A 77 -1.47 -10.36 -6.07
C ASN A 77 -2.51 -11.49 -6.10
N SER A 78 -3.79 -11.16 -6.27
CA SER A 78 -4.83 -12.17 -6.50
C SER A 78 -5.10 -12.21 -8.00
N SER A 79 -4.85 -13.36 -8.63
CA SER A 79 -5.44 -13.64 -9.93
C SER A 79 -6.97 -13.55 -9.79
N CYS A 80 -7.58 -12.67 -10.57
CA CYS A 80 -9.04 -12.59 -10.71
C CYS A 80 -9.45 -13.45 -11.90
#